data_AF-A0A1U9YX37-F1
#
_entry.id   AF-A0A1U9YX37-F1
#
_cell.length_a   1.000
_cell.length_b   1.000
_cell.length_c   1.000
_cell.angle_alpha   90.00
_cell.angle_beta   90.00
_cell.angle_gamma   90.00
#
_symmetry.space_group_name_H-M   'P 1'
#
loop_
_entity.id
_entity.type
_entity.pdbx_description
1 polymer ?
#
loop_
_entity_poly.entity_id
_entity_poly.type
_entity_poly.pdbx_seq_one_letter_code
_entity_poly.pdbx_strand_id
1 'polypeptide(L)'
;MPVFLLPDFISDLQEHNDAHFARRVLQKTIRPDGSFRPDADDHPYKGIDDAWIRYVSRKRTAYRVIFIRMGENIYLFRAGEHSVEDNLTGPAAGAIEAAVAVDDGGPEVAAALAGMPEREKQVAAPPPVNRFKRNVPHPQIYREIFSRRNLPHKDIWLVAPFVNGDLFAPTKPFGKLLLDQVEDGASVALITAPPKDKKIEWMEKLAERNVGIFVYPRLHSKLYCFVFDENRRYETGLREGDRYSSLILVGSSNLTGMGMALGERQRNEELCYSVPENEIGYVEEYIAELMMHGYELSEVRRYLARGQWQKLENGKW
;
A
#
# COMPACT_ATOMS: atom_id res chain seq x y z
N MET A 1 -9.86 17.81 28.88
CA MET A 1 -10.69 18.83 28.20
C MET A 1 -12.08 18.24 28.06
N PRO A 2 -13.10 18.83 28.71
CA PRO A 2 -14.49 18.39 28.58
C PRO A 2 -14.94 18.42 27.13
N VAL A 3 -15.69 17.39 26.72
CA VAL A 3 -16.21 17.25 25.36
C VAL A 3 -17.72 17.37 25.40
N PHE A 4 -18.29 18.12 24.47
CA PHE A 4 -19.72 18.26 24.28
C PHE A 4 -20.09 17.90 22.84
N LEU A 5 -21.20 17.21 22.65
CA LEU A 5 -21.73 16.84 21.34
C LEU A 5 -22.86 17.81 20.98
N LEU A 6 -22.69 18.55 19.89
CA LEU A 6 -23.76 19.40 19.36
C LEU A 6 -24.85 18.53 18.68
N PRO A 7 -26.10 19.00 18.63
CA PRO A 7 -27.21 18.24 18.01
C PRO A 7 -26.92 17.83 16.57
N ASP A 8 -26.34 18.73 15.77
CA ASP A 8 -26.01 18.46 14.36
C ASP A 8 -24.94 17.37 14.22
N PHE A 9 -23.98 17.32 15.15
CA PHE A 9 -22.98 16.24 15.18
C PHE A 9 -23.62 14.89 15.47
N ILE A 10 -24.60 14.84 16.39
CA ILE A 10 -25.32 13.60 16.72
C ILE A 10 -26.15 13.12 15.52
N SER A 11 -26.86 14.03 14.85
CA SER A 11 -27.62 13.74 13.63
C SER A 11 -26.70 13.22 12.52
N ASP A 12 -25.56 13.87 12.28
CA ASP A 12 -24.55 13.41 11.32
C ASP A 12 -24.09 11.97 11.61
N LEU A 13 -23.89 11.59 12.89
CA LEU A 13 -23.49 10.23 13.26
C LEU A 13 -24.61 9.20 13.02
N GLN A 14 -25.87 9.58 13.22
CA GLN A 14 -27.04 8.69 13.10
C GLN A 14 -27.48 8.49 11.64
N GLU A 15 -27.40 9.54 10.84
CA GLU A 15 -27.95 9.57 9.48
C GLU A 15 -26.95 9.11 8.40
N HIS A 16 -25.69 8.88 8.77
CA HIS A 16 -24.66 8.46 7.83
C HIS A 16 -24.83 7.00 7.37
N ASN A 17 -24.73 6.75 6.06
CA ASN A 17 -24.97 5.44 5.44
C ASN A 17 -23.86 4.39 5.66
N ASP A 18 -22.68 4.78 6.14
CA ASP A 18 -21.59 3.85 6.50
C ASP A 18 -21.73 3.36 7.95
N ALA A 19 -21.97 2.07 8.12
CA ALA A 19 -22.10 1.38 9.41
C ALA A 19 -20.87 1.52 10.33
N HIS A 20 -19.72 1.96 9.82
CA HIS A 20 -18.49 2.17 10.59
C HIS A 20 -18.15 3.64 10.83
N PHE A 21 -18.93 4.57 10.27
CA PHE A 21 -18.67 6.01 10.33
C PHE A 21 -18.64 6.52 11.77
N ALA A 22 -19.74 6.34 12.51
CA ALA A 22 -19.87 6.88 13.86
C ALA A 22 -18.77 6.36 14.79
N ARG A 23 -18.45 5.06 14.68
CA ARG A 23 -17.35 4.44 15.42
C ARG A 23 -16.01 5.10 15.12
N ARG A 24 -15.67 5.29 13.84
CA ARG A 24 -14.38 5.88 13.44
C ARG A 24 -14.25 7.31 13.92
N VAL A 25 -15.33 8.09 13.79
CA VAL A 25 -15.39 9.47 14.26
C VAL A 25 -15.14 9.52 15.76
N LEU A 26 -15.94 8.82 16.56
CA LEU A 26 -15.85 8.84 18.03
C LEU A 26 -14.49 8.33 18.54
N GLN A 27 -13.95 7.25 17.96
CA GLN A 27 -12.63 6.72 18.35
C GLN A 27 -11.48 7.68 18.06
N LYS A 28 -11.63 8.52 17.03
CA LYS A 28 -10.62 9.48 16.63
C LYS A 28 -10.75 10.80 17.39
N THR A 29 -11.93 11.14 17.91
CA THR A 29 -12.19 12.41 18.62
C THR A 29 -12.18 12.28 20.14
N ILE A 30 -12.62 11.16 20.69
CA ILE A 30 -12.86 10.98 22.12
C ILE A 30 -12.00 9.80 22.64
N ARG A 31 -11.38 9.97 23.80
CA ARG A 31 -10.66 8.91 24.51
C ARG A 31 -11.65 8.02 25.30
N PRO A 32 -11.25 6.81 25.71
CA PRO A 32 -12.14 5.94 26.49
C PRO A 32 -12.65 6.57 27.81
N ASP A 33 -11.91 7.53 28.35
CA ASP A 33 -12.27 8.31 29.54
C ASP A 33 -13.25 9.46 29.25
N GLY A 34 -13.77 9.59 28.02
CA GLY A 34 -14.67 10.68 27.62
C GLY A 34 -13.95 11.99 27.27
N SER A 35 -12.64 12.09 27.52
CA SER A 35 -11.88 13.31 27.24
C SER A 35 -11.54 13.48 25.75
N PHE A 36 -11.33 14.73 25.32
CA PHE A 36 -10.92 15.01 23.95
C PHE A 36 -9.54 14.39 23.66
N ARG A 37 -9.44 13.66 22.55
CA ARG A 37 -8.17 13.14 22.04
C ARG A 37 -7.51 14.22 21.19
N PRO A 38 -6.34 14.79 21.54
CA PRO A 38 -5.65 15.74 20.66
C PRO A 38 -5.06 15.03 19.42
N ASP A 39 -4.95 15.73 18.30
CA ASP A 39 -4.32 15.24 17.07
C ASP A 39 -3.42 16.34 16.47
N ALA A 40 -2.25 15.95 15.95
CA ALA A 40 -1.28 16.90 15.40
C ALA A 40 -1.70 17.48 14.04
N ASP A 41 -2.64 16.81 13.34
CA ASP A 41 -3.19 17.26 12.07
C ASP A 41 -4.36 18.25 12.20
N ASP A 42 -4.79 18.56 13.43
CA ASP A 42 -5.85 19.53 13.67
C ASP A 42 -5.41 20.92 13.22
N HIS A 43 -6.24 21.58 12.42
CA HIS A 43 -5.97 22.95 11.97
C HIS A 43 -7.23 23.81 11.99
N PRO A 44 -7.09 25.15 12.04
CA PRO A 44 -8.23 26.06 12.08
C PRO A 44 -9.12 25.91 10.84
N TYR A 45 -10.43 25.85 11.05
CA TYR A 45 -11.44 25.87 9.99
C TYR A 45 -11.78 27.32 9.63
N LYS A 46 -11.85 27.63 8.33
CA LYS A 46 -12.14 28.98 7.85
C LYS A 46 -13.65 29.21 7.79
N GLY A 47 -14.15 30.28 8.43
CA GLY A 47 -15.54 30.72 8.33
C GLY A 47 -16.35 30.60 9.62
N ILE A 48 -15.79 29.98 10.66
CA ILE A 48 -16.39 29.91 12.00
C ILE A 48 -15.27 30.20 13.01
N ASP A 49 -15.50 31.18 13.89
CA ASP A 49 -14.51 31.57 14.89
C ASP A 49 -14.24 30.41 15.86
N ASP A 50 -12.96 30.23 16.20
CA ASP A 50 -12.45 29.16 17.08
C ASP A 50 -12.79 27.73 16.64
N ALA A 51 -13.22 27.55 15.39
CA ALA A 51 -13.45 26.24 14.80
C ALA A 51 -12.15 25.62 14.27
N TRP A 52 -12.07 24.31 14.42
CA TRP A 52 -10.97 23.47 13.99
C TRP A 52 -11.53 22.28 13.22
N ILE A 53 -10.72 21.75 12.33
CA ILE A 53 -11.07 20.57 11.56
C ILE A 53 -10.06 19.45 11.78
N ARG A 54 -10.60 18.24 11.95
CA ARG A 54 -9.87 16.99 12.10
C ARG A 54 -10.18 16.05 10.94
N TYR A 55 -9.13 15.46 10.38
CA TYR A 55 -9.28 14.36 9.44
C TYR A 55 -9.43 13.01 10.17
N VAL A 56 -10.59 12.37 10.02
CA VAL A 56 -10.86 11.03 10.56
C VAL A 56 -10.37 9.93 9.62
N SER A 57 -10.48 10.15 8.31
CA SER A 57 -9.87 9.32 7.27
C SER A 57 -9.37 10.20 6.11
N ARG A 58 -8.41 9.68 5.31
CA ARG A 58 -7.93 10.37 4.09
C ARG A 58 -8.15 9.46 2.87
N LYS A 59 -8.25 10.06 1.66
CA LYS A 59 -8.57 9.47 0.32
C LYS A 59 -10.06 9.58 -0.06
N ARG A 60 -10.57 8.72 -0.96
CA ARG A 60 -11.86 8.87 -1.67
C ARG A 60 -13.11 8.90 -0.76
N THR A 61 -12.97 8.52 0.51
CA THR A 61 -13.98 8.61 1.58
C THR A 61 -13.36 9.29 2.81
N ALA A 62 -12.91 10.53 2.63
CA ALA A 62 -12.28 11.30 3.71
C ALA A 62 -13.35 11.84 4.66
N TYR A 63 -13.49 11.21 5.81
CA TYR A 63 -14.33 11.69 6.90
C TYR A 63 -13.62 12.79 7.67
N ARG A 64 -14.40 13.76 8.11
CA ARG A 64 -13.94 14.96 8.77
C ARG A 64 -14.82 15.24 9.96
N VAL A 65 -14.22 15.84 10.97
CA VAL A 65 -14.93 16.37 12.12
C VAL A 65 -14.57 17.82 12.27
N ILE A 66 -15.59 18.66 12.41
CA ILE A 66 -15.43 20.07 12.72
C ILE A 66 -15.83 20.23 14.18
N PHE A 67 -14.96 20.87 14.96
CA PHE A 67 -15.17 21.11 16.38
C PHE A 67 -14.79 22.54 16.75
N ILE A 68 -15.40 23.06 17.80
CA ILE A 68 -15.21 24.44 18.25
C ILE A 68 -14.55 24.40 19.62
N ARG A 69 -13.51 25.23 19.79
CA ARG A 69 -12.76 25.32 21.05
C ARG A 69 -13.16 26.60 21.78
N MET A 70 -13.90 26.47 22.88
CA MET A 70 -14.25 27.60 23.73
C MET A 70 -13.57 27.46 25.10
N GLY A 71 -12.45 28.16 25.27
CA GLY A 71 -11.58 28.00 26.44
C GLY A 71 -11.02 26.58 26.55
N GLU A 72 -11.39 25.87 27.62
CA GLU A 72 -10.97 24.47 27.87
C GLU A 72 -11.96 23.43 27.32
N ASN A 73 -13.11 23.87 26.84
CA ASN A 73 -14.19 23.01 26.36
C ASN A 73 -14.09 22.77 24.86
N ILE A 74 -14.40 21.55 24.44
CA ILE A 74 -14.46 21.14 23.04
C ILE A 74 -15.90 20.78 22.68
N TYR A 75 -16.44 21.43 21.65
CA TYR A 75 -17.78 21.16 21.12
C TYR A 75 -17.66 20.50 19.75
N LEU A 76 -17.99 19.21 19.64
CA LEU A 76 -18.03 18.52 18.36
C LEU A 76 -19.27 18.99 17.59
N PHE A 77 -19.06 19.63 16.43
CA PHE A 77 -20.10 20.37 15.71
C PHE A 77 -20.67 19.60 14.52
N ARG A 78 -19.82 19.13 13.61
CA ARG A 78 -20.23 18.37 12.42
C ARG A 78 -19.30 17.20 12.15
N ALA A 79 -19.82 16.15 11.54
CA ALA A 79 -19.03 15.04 11.03
C ALA A 79 -19.56 14.59 9.67
N GLY A 80 -18.67 14.25 8.73
CA GLY A 80 -19.14 13.72 7.44
C GLY A 80 -18.02 13.56 6.43
N GLU A 81 -18.39 13.27 5.18
CA GLU A 81 -17.47 13.29 4.05
C GLU A 81 -16.99 14.72 3.72
N HIS A 82 -16.26 14.88 2.61
CA HIS A 82 -15.70 16.17 2.20
C HIS A 82 -16.73 17.30 2.15
N SER A 83 -17.96 16.99 1.75
CA SER A 83 -19.05 17.96 1.57
C SER A 83 -19.61 18.54 2.87
N VAL A 84 -19.23 18.00 4.04
CA VAL A 84 -19.69 18.55 5.33
C VAL A 84 -19.19 19.99 5.57
N GLU A 85 -18.17 20.41 4.83
CA GLU A 85 -17.60 21.76 4.85
C GLU A 85 -18.35 22.74 3.92
N ASP A 86 -19.16 22.24 2.98
CA ASP A 86 -19.72 23.06 1.92
C ASP A 86 -20.74 24.05 2.47
N ASN A 87 -20.39 25.34 2.45
CA ASN A 87 -21.20 26.45 2.99
C ASN A 87 -21.56 26.30 4.48
N LEU A 88 -20.70 25.63 5.25
CA LEU A 88 -20.96 25.45 6.67
C LEU A 88 -20.90 26.80 7.42
N THR A 89 -22.02 27.17 8.01
CA THR A 89 -22.12 28.29 8.96
C THR A 89 -21.91 27.78 10.38
N GLY A 90 -21.64 28.70 11.31
CA GLY A 90 -21.54 28.37 12.74
C GLY A 90 -22.80 27.65 13.26
N PRO A 91 -22.71 27.03 14.46
CA PRO A 91 -23.84 26.37 15.09
C PRO A 91 -25.05 27.30 15.20
N ALA A 92 -26.26 26.75 15.08
CA ALA A 92 -27.48 27.51 15.26
C ALA A 92 -27.54 28.14 16.67
N ALA A 93 -28.26 29.26 16.79
CA ALA A 93 -28.48 29.91 18.09
C ALA A 93 -29.14 28.92 19.06
N GLY A 94 -28.60 28.76 20.28
CA GLY A 94 -29.08 27.78 21.25
C GLY A 94 -28.43 26.39 21.15
N ALA A 95 -27.62 26.11 20.11
CA ALA A 95 -27.04 24.78 19.91
C ALA A 95 -26.01 24.42 20.99
N ILE A 96 -25.24 25.40 21.48
CA ILE A 96 -24.22 25.20 22.52
C ILE A 96 -24.89 24.87 23.85
N GLU A 97 -25.99 25.53 24.16
CA GLU A 97 -26.82 25.30 25.34
C GLU A 97 -27.53 23.95 25.29
N ALA A 98 -27.82 23.45 24.08
CA ALA A 98 -28.36 22.12 23.83
C ALA A 98 -27.28 21.03 23.68
N ALA A 99 -26.00 21.36 23.84
CA ALA A 99 -24.92 20.40 23.65
C ALA A 99 -24.91 19.37 24.80
N VAL A 100 -24.75 18.09 24.43
CA VAL A 100 -24.74 16.99 25.38
C VAL A 100 -23.31 16.79 25.88
N ALA A 101 -23.09 16.93 27.19
CA ALA A 101 -21.80 16.64 27.79
C ALA A 101 -21.45 15.16 27.62
N VAL A 102 -20.23 14.88 27.19
CA VAL A 102 -19.62 13.56 27.30
C VAL A 102 -19.10 13.47 28.74
N ASP A 103 -20.03 13.28 29.68
CA ASP A 103 -19.66 13.10 31.09
C ASP A 103 -18.79 11.86 31.24
N ASP A 104 -17.85 11.89 32.20
CA ASP A 104 -16.98 10.78 32.62
C ASP A 104 -17.77 9.47 32.49
N GLY A 105 -17.46 8.71 31.41
CA GLY A 105 -18.37 7.73 30.85
C GLY A 105 -19.05 6.91 31.95
N GLY A 106 -20.32 7.22 32.22
CA GLY A 106 -21.11 6.47 33.18
C GLY A 106 -21.04 4.98 32.82
N PRO A 107 -21.36 4.08 33.77
CA PRO A 107 -21.23 2.64 33.58
C PRO A 107 -21.94 2.13 32.33
N GLU A 108 -22.87 2.86 31.72
CA GLU A 108 -23.48 2.54 30.42
C GLU A 108 -22.61 2.86 29.19
N VAL A 109 -21.87 3.97 29.15
CA VAL A 109 -20.91 4.27 28.07
C VAL A 109 -19.67 3.41 28.25
N ALA A 110 -19.22 3.25 29.49
CA ALA A 110 -18.16 2.32 29.84
C ALA A 110 -18.57 0.86 29.62
N ALA A 111 -19.82 0.44 29.86
CA ALA A 111 -20.30 -0.93 29.55
C ALA A 111 -20.68 -1.10 28.07
N ALA A 112 -21.03 -0.05 27.34
CA ALA A 112 -21.08 -0.11 25.88
C ALA A 112 -19.68 -0.27 25.27
N LEU A 113 -18.64 0.28 25.93
CA LEU A 113 -17.24 0.12 25.55
C LEU A 113 -16.58 -1.17 26.11
N ALA A 114 -17.01 -1.67 27.28
CA ALA A 114 -16.42 -2.80 28.02
C ALA A 114 -17.23 -4.11 27.96
N GLY A 115 -18.55 -4.03 27.73
CA GLY A 115 -19.42 -5.14 27.34
C GLY A 115 -19.31 -5.47 25.86
N MET A 116 -18.68 -4.58 25.08
CA MET A 116 -18.04 -4.97 23.83
C MET A 116 -16.78 -5.75 24.20
N PRO A 117 -16.64 -7.01 23.77
CA PRO A 117 -15.55 -7.84 24.22
C PRO A 117 -14.22 -7.13 23.98
N GLU A 118 -13.46 -6.91 25.05
CA GLU A 118 -12.01 -6.96 24.94
C GLU A 118 -11.72 -8.31 24.30
N ARG A 119 -11.58 -8.31 22.98
CA ARG A 119 -10.82 -9.37 22.36
C ARG A 119 -9.41 -9.21 22.93
N GLU A 120 -9.15 -9.91 24.03
CA GLU A 120 -8.13 -10.96 23.99
C GLU A 120 -8.05 -11.43 22.54
N LYS A 121 -6.87 -11.33 21.95
CA LYS A 121 -6.57 -11.72 20.58
C LYS A 121 -6.91 -13.20 20.32
N GLN A 122 -8.18 -13.60 20.36
CA GLN A 122 -8.73 -14.43 19.32
C GLN A 122 -8.72 -13.54 18.09
N VAL A 123 -7.55 -13.56 17.43
CA VAL A 123 -7.41 -13.24 16.03
C VAL A 123 -8.48 -14.09 15.36
N ALA A 124 -9.68 -13.53 15.16
CA ALA A 124 -10.51 -13.98 14.07
C ALA A 124 -9.56 -13.96 12.89
N ALA A 125 -9.28 -15.14 12.33
CA ALA A 125 -8.34 -15.29 11.24
C ALA A 125 -8.62 -14.12 10.30
N PRO A 126 -7.61 -13.28 9.99
CA PRO A 126 -7.82 -12.14 9.11
C PRO A 126 -8.64 -12.65 7.93
N PRO A 127 -9.72 -11.95 7.53
CA PRO A 127 -10.60 -12.44 6.46
C PRO A 127 -9.69 -12.96 5.36
N PRO A 128 -9.82 -14.24 4.95
CA PRO A 128 -8.77 -14.98 4.30
C PRO A 128 -8.19 -14.10 3.21
N VAL A 129 -6.97 -13.60 3.43
CA VAL A 129 -6.35 -12.65 2.51
C VAL A 129 -6.37 -13.39 1.20
N ASN A 130 -7.09 -12.86 0.21
CA ASN A 130 -7.21 -13.57 -1.05
C ASN A 130 -5.81 -13.66 -1.65
N ARG A 131 -5.18 -14.83 -1.46
CA ARG A 131 -3.81 -15.09 -1.86
C ARG A 131 -3.75 -15.24 -3.37
N PHE A 132 -4.82 -15.72 -3.99
CA PHE A 132 -4.92 -15.81 -5.43
C PHE A 132 -5.18 -14.44 -6.06
N LYS A 133 -4.31 -14.06 -6.99
CA LYS A 133 -4.36 -12.82 -7.76
C LYS A 133 -4.53 -13.19 -9.23
N ARG A 134 -5.62 -12.77 -9.83
CA ARG A 134 -5.89 -12.98 -11.27
C ARG A 134 -5.74 -11.69 -12.05
N ASN A 135 -5.58 -11.78 -13.36
CA ASN A 135 -5.56 -10.60 -14.23
C ASN A 135 -6.89 -10.29 -14.93
N VAL A 136 -7.80 -11.25 -14.97
CA VAL A 136 -9.11 -11.14 -15.61
C VAL A 136 -10.20 -11.55 -14.61
N PRO A 137 -11.34 -10.83 -14.53
CA PRO A 137 -11.63 -9.57 -15.22
C PRO A 137 -10.89 -8.37 -14.60
N HIS A 138 -10.29 -8.53 -13.43
CA HIS A 138 -9.62 -7.45 -12.71
C HIS A 138 -8.10 -7.68 -12.69
N PRO A 139 -7.28 -6.69 -13.04
CA PRO A 139 -5.83 -6.83 -13.11
C PRO A 139 -5.21 -6.76 -11.70
N GLN A 140 -5.43 -7.78 -10.87
CA GLN A 140 -4.99 -7.77 -9.47
C GLN A 140 -3.47 -7.83 -9.36
N ILE A 141 -2.79 -8.59 -10.22
CA ILE A 141 -1.31 -8.72 -10.21
C ILE A 141 -0.68 -7.34 -10.45
N TYR A 142 -1.16 -6.63 -11.47
CA TYR A 142 -0.78 -5.24 -11.74
C TYR A 142 -1.01 -4.34 -10.52
N ARG A 143 -2.21 -4.39 -9.93
CA ARG A 143 -2.56 -3.54 -8.77
C ARG A 143 -1.67 -3.80 -7.57
N GLU A 144 -1.38 -5.06 -7.26
CA GLU A 144 -0.51 -5.43 -6.14
C GLU A 144 0.88 -4.85 -6.32
N ILE A 145 1.48 -5.01 -7.51
CA ILE A 145 2.83 -4.48 -7.78
C ILE A 145 2.85 -2.95 -7.75
N PHE A 146 1.90 -2.30 -8.42
CA PHE A 146 1.87 -0.83 -8.46
C PHE A 146 1.48 -0.19 -7.13
N SER A 147 0.82 -0.93 -6.23
CA SER A 147 0.59 -0.47 -4.85
C SER A 147 1.90 -0.31 -4.07
N ARG A 148 3.00 -0.91 -4.54
CA ARG A 148 4.33 -0.84 -3.91
C ARG A 148 5.15 0.36 -4.35
N ARG A 149 4.68 1.14 -5.34
CA ARG A 149 5.44 2.25 -5.93
C ARG A 149 5.94 3.28 -4.92
N ASN A 150 5.15 3.55 -3.87
CA ASN A 150 5.44 4.58 -2.87
C ASN A 150 5.87 3.98 -1.53
N LEU A 151 6.25 2.71 -1.50
CA LEU A 151 6.80 2.08 -0.31
C LEU A 151 8.32 1.99 -0.48
N PRO A 152 9.13 2.27 0.55
CA PRO A 152 10.56 2.03 0.50
C PRO A 152 10.82 0.53 0.45
N HIS A 153 11.61 0.10 -0.54
CA HIS A 153 12.06 -1.28 -0.65
C HIS A 153 13.57 -1.36 -0.40
N LYS A 154 13.98 -2.43 0.28
CA LYS A 154 15.39 -2.78 0.43
C LYS A 154 15.86 -3.52 -0.84
N ASP A 155 15.08 -4.51 -1.24
CA ASP A 155 15.38 -5.40 -2.37
C ASP A 155 14.14 -5.58 -3.25
N ILE A 156 14.33 -5.59 -4.57
CA ILE A 156 13.32 -5.93 -5.57
C ILE A 156 13.89 -7.02 -6.48
N TRP A 157 13.29 -8.21 -6.45
CA TRP A 157 13.69 -9.32 -7.30
C TRP A 157 12.58 -9.65 -8.29
N LEU A 158 12.92 -9.59 -9.58
CA LEU A 158 12.03 -9.89 -10.68
C LEU A 158 12.54 -11.15 -11.39
N VAL A 159 11.79 -12.23 -11.33
CA VAL A 159 12.11 -13.49 -11.97
C VAL A 159 11.04 -13.80 -13.00
N ALA A 160 11.42 -13.90 -14.28
CA ALA A 160 10.52 -14.37 -15.33
C ALA A 160 11.30 -14.85 -16.56
N PRO A 161 10.89 -15.96 -17.19
CA PRO A 161 11.56 -16.48 -18.37
C PRO A 161 11.33 -15.62 -19.61
N PHE A 162 10.15 -15.00 -19.72
CA PHE A 162 9.81 -14.14 -20.84
C PHE A 162 9.62 -12.71 -20.35
N VAL A 163 10.44 -11.82 -20.89
CA VAL A 163 10.48 -10.41 -20.54
C VAL A 163 10.33 -9.58 -21.80
N ASN A 164 9.40 -8.64 -21.78
CA ASN A 164 9.33 -7.60 -22.81
C ASN A 164 10.13 -6.38 -22.33
N GLY A 165 11.26 -6.10 -22.98
CA GLY A 165 12.14 -4.98 -22.65
C GLY A 165 11.44 -3.61 -22.69
N ASP A 166 10.40 -3.44 -23.51
CA ASP A 166 9.64 -2.19 -23.60
C ASP A 166 8.98 -1.80 -22.27
N LEU A 167 8.67 -2.77 -21.39
CA LEU A 167 8.11 -2.49 -20.07
C LEU A 167 9.03 -1.66 -19.18
N PHE A 168 10.34 -1.78 -19.41
CA PHE A 168 11.39 -1.17 -18.63
C PHE A 168 11.87 0.17 -19.21
N ALA A 169 11.25 0.62 -20.31
CA ALA A 169 11.50 1.96 -20.81
C ALA A 169 11.16 2.99 -19.69
N PRO A 170 11.99 4.01 -19.49
CA PRO A 170 11.82 4.99 -18.40
C PRO A 170 10.54 5.82 -18.56
N THR A 171 9.98 5.87 -19.76
CA THR A 171 8.69 6.51 -20.07
C THR A 171 7.48 5.65 -19.70
N LYS A 172 7.66 4.36 -19.41
CA LYS A 172 6.57 3.45 -19.04
C LYS A 172 6.39 3.41 -17.52
N PRO A 173 5.15 3.21 -17.02
CA PRO A 173 4.90 3.20 -15.58
C PRO A 173 5.71 2.16 -14.80
N PHE A 174 5.95 0.98 -15.39
CA PHE A 174 6.71 -0.09 -14.74
C PHE A 174 8.20 0.22 -14.68
N GLY A 175 8.79 0.65 -15.81
CA GLY A 175 10.17 1.14 -15.85
C GLY A 175 10.39 2.30 -14.87
N LYS A 176 9.48 3.28 -14.84
CA LYS A 176 9.55 4.39 -13.88
C LYS A 176 9.52 3.91 -12.43
N LEU A 177 8.62 2.98 -12.08
CA LEU A 177 8.55 2.40 -10.74
C LEU A 177 9.91 1.83 -10.30
N LEU A 178 10.58 1.06 -11.16
CA LEU A 178 11.86 0.45 -10.81
C LEU A 178 12.98 1.47 -10.66
N LEU A 179 13.03 2.47 -11.55
CA LEU A 179 14.04 3.51 -11.48
C LEU A 179 13.85 4.44 -10.28
N ASP A 180 12.60 4.83 -9.99
CA ASP A 180 12.25 5.59 -8.77
C ASP A 180 12.79 4.82 -7.53
N GLN A 181 12.66 3.49 -7.50
CA GLN A 181 13.13 2.65 -6.39
C GLN A 181 14.66 2.50 -6.32
N VAL A 182 15.35 2.40 -7.45
CA VAL A 182 16.82 2.43 -7.50
C VAL A 182 17.35 3.78 -7.00
N GLU A 183 16.72 4.88 -7.41
CA GLU A 183 17.06 6.23 -6.94
C GLU A 183 16.85 6.38 -5.44
N ASP A 184 15.80 5.75 -4.90
CA ASP A 184 15.53 5.64 -3.46
C ASP A 184 16.49 4.68 -2.73
N GLY A 185 17.44 4.04 -3.42
CA GLY A 185 18.48 3.18 -2.82
C GLY A 185 18.14 1.69 -2.73
N ALA A 186 17.03 1.24 -3.33
CA ALA A 186 16.69 -0.18 -3.39
C ALA A 186 17.64 -0.95 -4.31
N SER A 187 18.01 -2.16 -3.92
CA SER A 187 18.70 -3.11 -4.79
C SER A 187 17.69 -3.78 -5.73
N VAL A 188 17.82 -3.59 -7.04
CA VAL A 188 16.89 -4.16 -8.03
C VAL A 188 17.61 -5.17 -8.90
N ALA A 189 17.10 -6.40 -8.95
CA ALA A 189 17.63 -7.45 -9.83
C ALA A 189 16.55 -8.09 -10.71
N LEU A 190 16.90 -8.31 -11.98
CA LEU A 190 16.14 -9.06 -12.95
C LEU A 190 16.86 -10.37 -13.26
N ILE A 191 16.18 -11.49 -13.02
CA ILE A 191 16.61 -12.83 -13.36
C ILE A 191 15.71 -13.34 -14.49
N THR A 192 16.30 -13.65 -15.64
CA THR A 192 15.52 -14.04 -16.83
C THR A 192 16.14 -15.17 -17.62
N ALA A 193 15.36 -15.79 -18.51
CA ALA A 193 15.90 -16.75 -19.46
C ALA A 193 16.64 -16.02 -20.59
N PRO A 194 17.52 -16.72 -21.33
CA PRO A 194 18.18 -16.14 -22.49
C PRO A 194 17.15 -15.66 -23.54
N PRO A 195 17.23 -14.40 -24.03
CA PRO A 195 16.31 -13.90 -25.05
C PRO A 195 16.51 -14.65 -26.38
N LYS A 196 15.43 -15.17 -26.95
CA LYS A 196 15.46 -15.97 -28.20
C LYS A 196 16.02 -15.21 -29.40
N ASP A 197 15.77 -13.91 -29.47
CA ASP A 197 16.23 -13.03 -30.54
C ASP A 197 17.68 -12.55 -30.36
N LYS A 198 18.33 -12.95 -29.25
CA LYS A 198 19.70 -12.57 -28.86
C LYS A 198 19.89 -11.06 -28.69
N LYS A 199 18.80 -10.29 -28.58
CA LYS A 199 18.86 -8.84 -28.38
C LYS A 199 18.96 -8.54 -26.88
N ILE A 200 20.15 -8.13 -26.45
CA ILE A 200 20.41 -7.77 -25.05
C ILE A 200 20.48 -6.26 -24.81
N GLU A 201 20.37 -5.41 -25.83
CA GLU A 201 20.52 -3.95 -25.71
C GLU A 201 19.63 -3.34 -24.62
N TRP A 202 18.39 -3.83 -24.47
CA TRP A 202 17.49 -3.37 -23.42
C TRP A 202 17.95 -3.78 -22.01
N MET A 203 18.61 -4.94 -21.87
CA MET A 203 19.22 -5.39 -20.61
C MET A 203 20.42 -4.51 -20.27
N GLU A 204 21.22 -4.13 -21.27
CA GLU A 204 22.37 -3.24 -21.10
C GLU A 204 21.93 -1.86 -20.61
N LYS A 205 20.89 -1.29 -21.22
CA LYS A 205 20.29 -0.02 -20.78
C LYS A 205 19.71 -0.06 -19.36
N LEU A 206 19.29 -1.23 -18.88
CA LEU A 206 18.85 -1.41 -17.50
C LEU A 206 20.04 -1.51 -16.54
N ALA A 207 21.06 -2.27 -16.92
CA ALA A 207 22.29 -2.40 -16.13
C ALA A 207 23.01 -1.05 -15.95
N GLU A 208 23.01 -0.20 -16.99
CA GLU A 208 23.49 1.19 -16.91
C GLU A 208 22.76 2.05 -15.86
N ARG A 209 21.56 1.63 -15.45
CA ARG A 209 20.74 2.28 -14.43
C ARG A 209 20.75 1.50 -13.11
N ASN A 210 21.84 0.80 -12.83
CA ASN A 210 22.08 0.04 -11.60
C ASN A 210 21.07 -1.09 -11.34
N VAL A 211 20.43 -1.63 -12.37
CA VAL A 211 19.63 -2.85 -12.24
C VAL A 211 20.52 -4.07 -12.48
N GLY A 212 20.64 -4.96 -11.50
CA GLY A 212 21.36 -6.23 -11.66
C GLY A 212 20.66 -7.14 -12.67
N ILE A 213 21.38 -7.68 -13.66
CA ILE A 213 20.81 -8.57 -14.66
C ILE A 213 21.51 -9.93 -14.60
N PHE A 214 20.73 -10.98 -14.37
CA PHE A 214 21.17 -12.37 -14.35
C PHE A 214 20.39 -13.19 -15.37
N VAL A 215 21.09 -14.03 -16.12
CA VAL A 215 20.50 -14.90 -17.15
C VAL A 215 20.64 -16.35 -16.73
N TYR A 216 19.51 -17.03 -16.58
CA TYR A 216 19.44 -18.42 -16.16
C TYR A 216 18.83 -19.29 -17.28
N PRO A 217 19.60 -20.19 -17.93
CA PRO A 217 19.21 -20.89 -19.17
C PRO A 217 17.90 -21.68 -19.14
N ARG A 218 17.59 -22.30 -18.00
CA ARG A 218 16.42 -23.18 -17.83
C ARG A 218 15.37 -22.56 -16.93
N LEU A 219 15.29 -21.23 -16.93
CA LEU A 219 14.34 -20.53 -16.08
C LEU A 219 12.93 -20.80 -16.60
N HIS A 220 12.04 -21.16 -15.69
CA HIS A 220 10.61 -21.30 -15.99
C HIS A 220 9.72 -20.72 -14.87
N SER A 221 10.32 -20.50 -13.69
CA SER A 221 9.66 -19.86 -12.55
C SER A 221 9.37 -18.40 -12.83
N LYS A 222 8.30 -17.91 -12.21
CA LYS A 222 7.94 -16.49 -12.21
C LYS A 222 7.69 -16.09 -10.77
N LEU A 223 8.45 -15.11 -10.33
CA LEU A 223 8.47 -14.63 -8.96
C LEU A 223 8.70 -13.11 -8.99
N TYR A 224 7.88 -12.38 -8.24
CA TYR A 224 8.03 -10.95 -8.05
C TYR A 224 8.10 -10.68 -6.55
N CYS A 225 9.25 -10.19 -6.12
CA CYS A 225 9.50 -9.86 -4.73
C CYS A 225 9.79 -8.36 -4.60
N PHE A 226 9.08 -7.70 -3.69
CA PHE A 226 9.35 -6.33 -3.25
C PHE A 226 9.49 -6.38 -1.74
N VAL A 227 10.73 -6.39 -1.27
CA VAL A 227 11.08 -6.52 0.15
C VAL A 227 11.04 -5.14 0.78
N PHE A 228 10.13 -4.95 1.73
CA PHE A 228 9.98 -3.68 2.42
C PHE A 228 11.22 -3.37 3.26
N ASP A 229 11.69 -2.12 3.25
CA ASP A 229 12.79 -1.70 4.13
C ASP A 229 12.25 -1.27 5.50
N GLU A 230 12.34 -2.19 6.47
CA GLU A 230 11.93 -1.91 7.86
C GLU A 230 12.72 -0.75 8.50
N ASN A 231 13.94 -0.45 8.04
CA ASN A 231 14.71 0.69 8.57
C ASN A 231 14.10 2.04 8.16
N ARG A 232 13.32 2.05 7.07
CA ARG A 232 12.69 3.24 6.49
C ARG A 232 11.20 3.33 6.83
N ARG A 233 10.72 2.51 7.78
CA ARG A 233 9.31 2.45 8.21
C ARG A 233 8.75 3.77 8.74
N TYR A 234 9.62 4.63 9.25
CA TYR A 234 9.25 5.92 9.84
C TYR A 234 9.47 7.11 8.90
N GLU A 235 9.67 6.87 7.60
CA GLU A 235 9.81 7.95 6.62
C GLU A 235 8.54 8.76 6.43
N THR A 236 8.73 10.06 6.15
CA THR A 236 7.67 11.04 5.94
C THR A 236 6.72 10.59 4.82
N GLY A 237 5.46 10.32 5.17
CA GLY A 237 4.44 9.84 4.23
C GLY A 237 3.96 8.41 4.51
N LEU A 238 4.73 7.64 5.28
CA LEU A 238 4.27 6.40 5.92
C LEU A 238 3.58 6.75 7.23
N ARG A 239 2.45 6.10 7.52
CA ARG A 239 1.69 6.32 8.75
C ARG A 239 2.15 5.36 9.82
N GLU A 240 2.42 5.90 11.00
CA GLU A 240 2.67 5.11 12.19
C GLU A 240 1.47 4.19 12.47
N GLY A 241 1.72 2.89 12.64
CA GLY A 241 0.70 1.87 12.87
C GLY A 241 0.14 1.17 11.63
N ASP A 242 0.43 1.66 10.41
CA ASP A 242 0.15 0.89 9.20
C ASP A 242 1.07 -0.36 9.14
N ARG A 243 0.48 -1.50 8.74
CA ARG A 243 1.26 -2.70 8.41
C ARG A 243 1.67 -2.62 6.95
N TYR A 244 2.83 -2.02 6.70
CA TYR A 244 3.56 -2.23 5.46
C TYR A 244 4.14 -3.63 5.50
N SER A 245 4.10 -4.32 4.36
CA SER A 245 4.60 -5.68 4.24
C SER A 245 5.27 -5.84 2.90
N SER A 246 6.24 -6.74 2.85
CA SER A 246 6.81 -7.21 1.60
C SER A 246 5.70 -7.81 0.71
N LEU A 247 5.92 -7.74 -0.60
CA LEU A 247 5.10 -8.41 -1.60
C LEU A 247 5.90 -9.57 -2.18
N ILE A 248 5.36 -10.78 -2.08
CA ILE A 248 5.92 -11.96 -2.72
C ILE A 248 4.81 -12.57 -3.59
N LEU A 249 4.98 -12.55 -4.90
CA LEU A 249 4.04 -13.13 -5.86
C LEU A 249 4.71 -14.23 -6.65
N VAL A 250 4.12 -15.43 -6.66
CA VAL A 250 4.56 -16.56 -7.49
C VAL A 250 3.39 -16.98 -8.38
N GLY A 251 3.63 -17.25 -9.67
CA GLY A 251 2.51 -17.64 -10.53
C GLY A 251 2.83 -17.85 -11.99
N SER A 252 1.82 -17.69 -12.84
CA SER A 252 1.89 -17.94 -14.28
C SER A 252 2.29 -16.71 -15.11
N SER A 253 2.18 -15.50 -14.55
CA SER A 253 2.39 -14.24 -15.24
C SER A 253 3.85 -14.05 -15.67
N ASN A 254 4.08 -13.74 -16.93
CA ASN A 254 5.37 -13.28 -17.44
C ASN A 254 5.49 -11.75 -17.36
N LEU A 255 6.72 -11.22 -17.35
CA LEU A 255 6.98 -9.77 -17.43
C LEU A 255 6.79 -9.25 -18.85
N THR A 256 5.56 -9.34 -19.34
CA THR A 256 5.13 -8.83 -20.65
C THR A 256 3.91 -7.94 -20.49
N GLY A 257 3.58 -7.13 -21.49
CA GLY A 257 2.39 -6.28 -21.46
C GLY A 257 1.11 -7.08 -21.20
N MET A 258 0.97 -8.22 -21.88
CA MET A 258 -0.19 -9.11 -21.73
C MET A 258 -0.18 -9.87 -20.40
N GLY A 259 0.98 -10.39 -20.00
CA GLY A 259 1.16 -11.15 -18.77
C GLY A 259 0.87 -10.29 -17.53
N MET A 260 1.39 -9.06 -17.49
CA MET A 260 1.17 -8.14 -16.37
C MET A 260 -0.10 -7.31 -16.48
N ALA A 261 -0.94 -7.56 -17.50
CA ALA A 261 -2.12 -6.76 -17.81
C ALA A 261 -1.84 -5.23 -17.95
N LEU A 262 -0.65 -4.88 -18.45
CA LEU A 262 -0.21 -3.52 -18.73
C LEU A 262 -0.77 -3.07 -20.08
N GLY A 263 -2.05 -2.70 -20.10
CA GLY A 263 -2.74 -2.20 -21.30
C GLY A 263 -4.25 -2.50 -21.32
N GLU A 264 -4.94 -1.88 -22.28
CA GLU A 264 -6.41 -1.94 -22.36
C GLU A 264 -6.94 -3.07 -23.24
N ARG A 265 -6.19 -3.54 -24.25
CA ARG A 265 -6.77 -4.37 -25.32
C ARG A 265 -6.46 -5.86 -25.28
N GLN A 266 -5.36 -6.28 -24.67
CA GLN A 266 -4.97 -7.70 -24.62
C GLN A 266 -4.36 -8.02 -23.25
N ARG A 267 -4.95 -9.00 -22.55
CA ARG A 267 -4.51 -9.50 -21.24
C ARG A 267 -4.59 -11.02 -21.28
N ASN A 268 -3.57 -11.69 -20.79
CA ASN A 268 -3.62 -13.13 -20.59
C ASN A 268 -4.47 -13.45 -19.36
N GLU A 269 -5.16 -14.60 -19.38
CA GLU A 269 -5.66 -15.23 -18.16
C GLU A 269 -4.44 -15.71 -17.36
N GLU A 270 -4.12 -15.02 -16.28
CA GLU A 270 -2.96 -15.32 -15.43
C GLU A 270 -3.43 -15.47 -13.99
N LEU A 271 -2.80 -16.40 -13.26
CA LEU A 271 -3.04 -16.65 -11.86
C LEU A 271 -1.71 -16.62 -11.11
N CYS A 272 -1.64 -15.76 -10.09
CA CYS A 272 -0.55 -15.72 -9.13
C CYS A 272 -1.07 -15.99 -7.72
N TYR A 273 -0.16 -16.36 -6.86
CA TYR A 273 -0.36 -16.62 -5.45
C TYR A 273 0.55 -15.69 -4.64
N SER A 274 -0.05 -14.98 -3.69
CA SER A 274 0.65 -14.14 -2.72
C SER A 274 1.20 -15.03 -1.62
N VAL A 275 2.51 -15.14 -1.60
CA VAL A 275 3.23 -15.92 -0.60
C VAL A 275 3.30 -15.12 0.70
N PRO A 276 3.10 -15.75 1.87
CA PRO A 276 3.30 -15.11 3.17
C PRO A 276 4.72 -14.57 3.38
N GLU A 277 4.84 -13.42 4.03
CA GLU A 277 6.14 -12.77 4.27
C GLU A 277 7.10 -13.59 5.15
N ASN A 278 6.57 -14.45 6.03
CA ASN A 278 7.40 -15.36 6.83
C ASN A 278 8.09 -16.46 6.00
N GLU A 279 7.80 -16.57 4.70
CA GLU A 279 8.50 -17.47 3.77
C GLU A 279 9.62 -16.75 3.00
N ILE A 280 9.93 -15.47 3.30
CA ILE A 280 10.94 -14.69 2.58
C ILE A 280 12.32 -15.35 2.57
N GLY A 281 12.71 -16.04 3.65
CA GLY A 281 14.01 -16.73 3.72
C GLY A 281 14.16 -17.82 2.63
N TYR A 282 13.09 -18.57 2.34
CA TYR A 282 13.10 -19.55 1.23
C TYR A 282 13.20 -18.87 -0.13
N VAL A 283 12.59 -17.68 -0.26
CA VAL A 283 12.67 -16.89 -1.49
C VAL A 283 14.09 -16.36 -1.70
N GLU A 284 14.73 -15.85 -0.65
CA GLU A 284 16.12 -15.38 -0.68
C GLU A 284 17.10 -16.50 -1.08
N GLU A 285 16.96 -17.69 -0.47
CA GLU A 285 17.75 -18.87 -0.84
C GLU A 285 17.58 -19.22 -2.32
N TYR A 286 16.34 -19.23 -2.81
CA TYR A 286 16.04 -19.51 -4.22
C TYR A 286 16.63 -18.47 -5.17
N ILE A 287 16.52 -17.18 -4.83
CA ILE A 287 17.11 -16.09 -5.61
C ILE A 287 18.63 -16.21 -5.65
N ALA A 288 19.26 -16.50 -4.50
CA ALA A 288 20.70 -16.70 -4.41
C ALA A 288 21.17 -17.88 -5.26
N GLU A 289 20.45 -19.00 -5.26
CA GLU A 289 20.72 -20.15 -6.13
C GLU A 289 20.67 -19.77 -7.61
N LEU A 290 19.60 -19.07 -8.03
CA LEU A 290 19.46 -18.61 -9.41
C LEU A 290 20.57 -17.66 -9.85
N MET A 291 21.02 -16.77 -8.96
CA MET A 291 22.13 -15.85 -9.24
C MET A 291 23.47 -16.58 -9.29
N MET A 292 23.71 -17.50 -8.35
CA MET A 292 24.97 -18.27 -8.25
C MET A 292 25.20 -19.19 -9.46
N HIS A 293 24.12 -19.76 -9.99
CA HIS A 293 24.18 -20.65 -11.17
C HIS A 293 23.76 -19.97 -12.47
N GLY A 294 23.37 -18.71 -12.40
CA GLY A 294 23.10 -17.85 -13.54
C GLY A 294 24.38 -17.25 -14.11
N TYR A 295 24.21 -16.54 -15.23
CA TYR A 295 25.27 -15.76 -15.85
C TYR A 295 24.98 -14.27 -15.66
N GLU A 296 25.96 -13.51 -15.20
CA GLU A 296 25.86 -12.05 -15.22
C GLU A 296 25.86 -11.52 -16.66
N LEU A 297 25.27 -10.34 -16.88
CA LEU A 297 25.23 -9.71 -18.21
C LEU A 297 26.61 -9.58 -18.87
N SER A 298 27.67 -9.37 -18.08
CA SER A 298 29.04 -9.29 -18.58
C SER A 298 29.50 -10.60 -19.26
N GLU A 299 29.09 -11.75 -18.74
CA GLU A 299 29.37 -13.07 -19.29
C GLU A 299 28.47 -13.37 -20.50
N VAL A 300 27.20 -12.97 -20.44
CA VAL A 300 26.26 -13.06 -21.56
C VAL A 300 26.82 -12.33 -22.78
N ARG A 301 27.37 -11.11 -22.61
CA ARG A 301 28.07 -10.36 -23.66
C ARG A 301 29.23 -11.17 -24.25
N ARG A 302 30.05 -11.82 -23.42
CA ARG A 302 31.16 -12.66 -23.89
C ARG A 302 30.67 -13.85 -24.72
N TYR A 303 29.59 -14.51 -24.32
CA TYR A 303 29.00 -15.61 -25.09
C TYR A 303 28.47 -15.13 -26.45
N LEU A 304 27.80 -13.99 -26.49
CA LEU A 304 27.32 -13.37 -27.74
C LEU A 304 28.47 -13.02 -28.68
N ALA A 305 29.48 -12.31 -28.17
CA ALA A 305 30.65 -11.89 -28.96
C ALA A 305 31.42 -13.08 -29.55
N ARG A 306 31.44 -14.22 -28.84
CA ARG A 306 32.09 -15.46 -29.30
C ARG A 306 31.21 -16.34 -30.19
N GLY A 307 29.97 -15.95 -30.47
CA GLY A 307 29.01 -16.80 -31.20
C GLY A 307 28.61 -18.07 -30.43
N GLN A 308 28.81 -18.12 -29.11
CA GLN A 308 28.62 -19.29 -28.26
C GLN A 308 27.25 -19.29 -27.52
N TRP A 309 26.25 -18.60 -28.08
CA TRP A 309 24.91 -18.48 -27.48
C TRP A 309 24.27 -19.83 -27.12
N GLN A 310 24.48 -20.86 -27.96
CA GLN A 310 23.96 -22.20 -27.73
C GLN A 310 24.50 -22.84 -26.45
N LYS A 311 25.71 -22.48 -25.99
CA LYS A 311 26.24 -22.99 -24.71
C LYS A 311 25.46 -22.44 -23.54
N LEU A 312 25.06 -21.19 -23.64
CA LEU A 312 24.23 -20.52 -22.66
C LEU A 312 22.82 -21.13 -22.68
N GLU A 313 22.18 -21.34 -23.82
CA GLU A 313 20.87 -22.01 -23.90
C GLU A 313 20.88 -23.47 -23.41
N ASN A 314 21.95 -24.22 -23.72
CA ASN A 314 22.04 -25.65 -23.44
C ASN A 314 22.78 -25.99 -22.15
N GLY A 315 22.95 -25.02 -21.23
CA GLY A 315 23.71 -25.18 -19.98
C GLY A 315 23.51 -26.58 -19.37
N LYS A 316 24.59 -27.37 -19.39
CA LYS A 316 24.62 -28.70 -18.77
C LYS A 316 24.85 -28.46 -17.28
N TRP A 317 23.88 -28.87 -16.49
CA TRP A 317 24.01 -29.04 -15.05
C TRP A 317 24.68 -30.40 -14.81
#